data_AF-A0A932KC74-F1
#
_entry.id   AF-A0A932KC74-F1
#
_cell.length_a   1.000
_cell.length_b   1.000
_cell.length_c   1.000
_cell.angle_alpha   90.00
_cell.angle_beta   90.00
_cell.angle_gamma   90.00
#
_symmetry.space_group_name_H-M   'P 1'
#
loop_
_entity.id
_entity.type
_entity.pdbx_description
1 polymer ?
#
loop_
_entity_poly.entity_id
_entity_poly.type
_entity_poly.pdbx_seq_one_letter_code
_entity_poly.pdbx_strand_id
1 'polypeptide(L)' 'MAKPYREVYTIVRAGGLDKKDRWVRIGVSFPNKDDSESVIPHALPLDGRLQLRSPKPKGASEEQS' A
#
# COMPACT_ATOMS: atom_id res chain seq x y z
N MET A 1 -17.78 -1.80 10.88
CA MET A 1 -16.62 -2.60 11.36
C MET A 1 -15.39 -2.21 10.55
N ALA A 2 -14.33 -1.74 11.21
CA ALA A 2 -13.06 -1.51 10.54
C ALA A 2 -12.58 -2.84 9.95
N LYS A 3 -12.21 -2.85 8.67
CA LYS A 3 -11.65 -4.04 8.03
C LYS A 3 -10.32 -4.36 8.72
N PRO A 4 -10.09 -5.56 9.26
CA PRO A 4 -8.87 -5.90 10.01
C PRO A 4 -7.70 -6.19 9.06
N TYR A 5 -7.60 -5.46 7.95
CA TYR A 5 -6.49 -5.61 7.01
C TYR A 5 -6.09 -4.25 6.46
N ARG A 6 -4.79 -4.09 6.18
CA ARG A 6 -4.23 -2.93 5.48
C ARG A 6 -3.75 -3.33 4.10
N GLU A 7 -3.82 -2.42 3.15
CA GLU A 7 -3.25 -2.56 1.82
C GLU A 7 -1.75 -2.25 1.87
N VAL A 8 -0.95 -3.05 1.17
CA VAL A 8 0.51 -2.89 1.09
C VAL A 8 0.84 -2.20 -0.23
N TYR A 9 1.59 -1.12 -0.18
CA TYR A 9 2.04 -0.37 -1.34
C TYR A 9 3.57 -0.35 -1.42
N THR A 10 4.11 -0.46 -2.63
CA THR A 10 5.47 0.00 -2.94
C THR A 10 5.38 1.42 -3.50
N ILE A 11 6.35 2.27 -3.16
CA ILE A 11 6.43 3.64 -3.65
C ILE A 11 7.55 3.71 -4.67
N VAL A 12 7.18 3.80 -5.94
CA VAL A 12 8.11 3.91 -7.06
C VAL A 12 8.40 5.38 -7.31
N ARG A 13 9.65 5.78 -7.04
CA ARG A 13 10.09 7.16 -7.28
C ARG A 13 10.19 7.42 -8.77
N ALA A 14 9.49 8.42 -9.26
CA ALA A 14 9.62 8.83 -10.64
C ALA A 14 10.81 9.81 -10.75
N GLY A 15 11.85 9.45 -11.50
CA GLY A 15 13.03 10.31 -11.66
C GLY A 15 12.71 11.62 -12.40
N GLY A 16 13.06 12.75 -11.78
CA GLY A 16 12.89 14.12 -12.31
C GLY A 16 12.29 15.06 -11.27
N LEU A 17 12.56 16.37 -11.37
CA LEU A 17 12.09 17.39 -10.42
C LEU A 17 10.55 17.51 -10.35
N ASP A 18 9.85 17.16 -11.44
CA ASP A 18 8.40 17.37 -11.58
C ASP A 18 7.57 16.08 -11.63
N LYS A 19 8.16 14.92 -11.31
CA LYS A 19 7.41 13.65 -11.37
C LYS A 19 6.91 13.23 -10.00
N LYS A 20 5.61 12.91 -9.92
CA LYS A 20 4.97 12.38 -8.72
C LYS A 20 5.41 10.93 -8.48
N ASP A 21 5.66 10.58 -7.22
CA ASP A 21 5.86 9.19 -6.80
C ASP A 21 4.65 8.34 -7.15
N ARG A 22 4.88 7.17 -7.76
CA ARG A 22 3.83 6.22 -8.11
C ARG A 22 3.62 5.24 -6.97
N TRP A 23 2.39 5.19 -6.48
CA TRP A 23 1.96 4.25 -5.46
C TRP A 23 1.37 3.01 -6.12
N VAL A 24 1.99 1.86 -5.91
CA VAL A 24 1.55 0.60 -6.50
C VAL A 24 1.16 -0.36 -5.39
N ARG A 25 -0.09 -0.82 -5.37
CA ARG A 25 -0.54 -1.82 -4.40
C ARG A 25 0.07 -3.18 -4.74
N ILE A 26 0.81 -3.76 -3.79
CA ILE A 26 1.53 -5.03 -3.95
C ILE A 26 1.11 -6.11 -2.96
N GLY A 27 0.07 -5.88 -2.15
CA GLY A 27 -0.41 -6.92 -1.24
C GLY A 27 -1.41 -6.46 -0.19
N VAL A 28 -1.51 -7.26 0.86
CA VAL A 28 -2.32 -7.01 2.06
C VAL A 28 -1.54 -7.39 3.32
N SER A 29 -1.96 -6.86 4.46
CA SER A 29 -1.42 -7.18 5.78
C SER A 29 -2.52 -7.37 6.80
N PHE A 30 -2.25 -8.19 7.81
CA PHE A 30 -3.18 -8.53 8.88
C PHE A 30 -2.49 -8.37 10.24
N PRO A 31 -3.19 -7.80 11.24
CA PRO A 31 -2.68 -7.71 12.60
C PRO A 31 -2.67 -9.08 13.26
N ASN A 32 -1.62 -9.34 14.02
CA ASN A 32 -1.46 -10.52 14.85
C ASN A 32 -1.85 -10.20 16.31
N LYS A 33 -1.94 -11.22 17.16
CA LYS A 33 -2.31 -11.06 18.58
C LYS A 33 -1.25 -10.30 19.39
N ASP A 34 0.00 -10.35 18.96
CA ASP A 34 1.18 -9.77 19.61
C ASP A 34 1.50 -8.35 19.12
N ASP A 35 0.52 -7.64 18.54
CA ASP A 35 0.64 -6.33 17.91
C ASP A 35 1.61 -6.28 16.70
N SER A 36 2.15 -7.42 16.26
CA SER A 36 2.88 -7.52 15.00
C SER A 36 1.93 -7.59 13.81
N GLU A 37 2.48 -7.49 12.59
CA GLU A 37 1.70 -7.69 11.37
C GLU A 37 2.34 -8.69 10.42
N SER A 38 1.49 -9.53 9.83
CA SER A 38 1.86 -10.42 8.74
C SER A 38 1.58 -9.73 7.41
N VAL A 39 2.61 -9.60 6.56
CA VAL A 39 2.51 -8.98 5.23
C VAL A 39 2.54 -10.07 4.15
N ILE A 40 1.56 -10.06 3.25
CA ILE A 40 1.46 -10.99 2.12
C ILE A 40 1.61 -10.19 0.82
N PRO A 41 2.85 -10.10 0.28
CA PRO A 41 3.08 -9.47 -1.01
C PRO A 41 2.77 -10.42 -2.17
N HIS A 42 2.15 -9.91 -3.23
CA HIS A 42 1.97 -10.59 -4.52
C HIS A 42 3.01 -10.17 -5.57
N ALA A 43 3.89 -9.22 -5.22
CA ALA A 43 4.99 -8.74 -6.05
C ALA A 43 6.18 -8.30 -5.17
N LEU A 44 7.40 -8.34 -5.73
CA LEU A 44 8.60 -7.88 -5.04
C LEU A 44 8.73 -6.35 -5.15
N PRO A 45 8.99 -5.62 -4.04
CA PRO A 45 9.30 -4.20 -4.11
C PRO A 45 10.70 -3.99 -4.70
N LEU A 46 10.81 -3.05 -5.64
CA LEU A 46 12.08 -2.74 -6.29
C LEU A 46 12.88 -1.67 -5.53
N ASP A 47 12.18 -0.79 -4.81
CA ASP A 47 12.76 0.40 -4.18
C ASP A 47 12.89 0.27 -2.65
N GLY A 48 12.70 -0.94 -2.11
CA GLY A 48 12.91 -1.28 -0.69
C GLY A 48 11.92 -0.66 0.32
N ARG A 49 11.06 0.27 -0.09
CA ARG A 49 10.08 0.91 0.79
C ARG A 49 8.67 0.35 0.58
N LEU A 50 8.08 -0.15 1.67
CA LEU A 50 6.68 -0.54 1.75
C LEU A 50 5.89 0.44 2.63
N GLN A 51 4.63 0.67 2.25
CA GLN A 51 3.69 1.45 3.04
C GLN A 51 2.40 0.66 3.25
N LEU A 52 1.99 0.54 4.52
CA LEU A 52 0.74 -0.11 4.93
C LEU A 52 -0.34 0.96 5.13
N ARG A 53 -1.51 0.81 4.50
CA ARG A 53 -2.61 1.79 4.58
C ARG A 53 -3.96 1.14 4.79
N SER A 54 -4.84 1.80 5.54
CA SER A 54 -6.24 1.37 5.62
C SER A 54 -6.87 1.35 4.23
N PRO A 55 -7.63 0.30 3.88
CA PRO A 55 -8.26 0.19 2.57
C PRO A 55 -9.23 1.34 2.35
N LYS A 56 -9.24 1.88 1.12
CA LYS A 56 -10.25 2.87 0.72
C LYS A 56 -11.67 2.27 0.85
N PRO A 57 -12.69 3.06 1.22
CA PRO A 57 -14.08 2.63 1.16
C PRO A 57 -14.44 2.19 -0.27
N LYS A 58 -15.18 1.08 -0.41
CA LYS A 58 -15.70 0.67 -1.72
C LYS A 58 -16.67 1.77 -2.21
N GLY A 59 -16.36 2.41 -3.34
CA GLY A 59 -17.16 3.49 -3.92
C GLY A 59 -16.43 4.83 -4.08
N ALA A 60 -15.23 4.98 -3.50
CA ALA A 60 -14.34 6.09 -3.83
C ALA A 60 -13.58 5.77 -5.12
N SER A 61 -14.26 5.88 -6.26
CA SER A 61 -13.61 5.95 -7.57
C SER A 61 -12.64 7.14 -7.56
N GLU A 62 -11.39 6.88 -7.91
CA GLU A 62 -10.37 7.91 -8.03
C GLU A 62 -10.72 8.83 -9.21
N GLU A 63 -11.27 10.01 -8.93
CA GLU A 63 -10.97 11.20 -9.75
C GLU A 63 -9.45 11.44 -9.62
N GLN A 64 -8.69 10.85 -10.55
CA GLN A 64 -7.24 10.99 -10.62
C GLN A 64 -6.89 12.41 -11.09
N SER A 65 -6.26 13.19 -10.21
CA SER A 65 -5.59 14.48 -10.50
C SER A 65 -4.08 14.32 -10.73
#